data_AF-A0A6H9LLG9-F1
#
_entry.id   AF-A0A6H9LLG9-F1
#
_cell.length_a   1.000
_cell.length_b   1.000
_cell.length_c   1.000
_cell.angle_alpha   90.00
_cell.angle_beta   90.00
_cell.angle_gamma   90.00
#
_symmetry.space_group_name_H-M   'P 1'
#
loop_
_entity.id
_entity.type
_entity.pdbx_description
1 polymer ?
#
loop_
_entity_poly.entity_id
_entity_poly.type
_entity_poly.pdbx_seq_one_letter_code
_entity_poly.pdbx_strand_id
1 'polypeptide(L)'
;MPFTTSHPAIVLPLKKLFPKYISLSGLMAGAMSPDLIYFIEMNTVNRGLSHSWSGLFTICVPLGILFCFAFHWLIKKELIYSLPLKMSRHLSGVADSKWSIATISDALVLIISVLLGALSHFFWDSFTHLTGEMVSVFPVLKNEITLLGFSILLYHLLQHLSTIFGMVGIIVWFTFKSNLPPQSTEFQNRSIQDKIIFWVKSIVISFVFAFLILNLYRYYFPDRVSSETAIFGLAGWAGFFYLTALTTIINKLKFFLKKSNKIVGSEYN
;
A
#
# COMPACT_ATOMS: atom_id res chain seq x y z
N MET A 1 9.23 -11.45 -4.24
CA MET A 1 8.24 -10.70 -3.43
C MET A 1 6.84 -11.20 -3.70
N PRO A 2 6.09 -11.63 -2.68
CA PRO A 2 4.64 -11.49 -2.74
C PRO A 2 4.31 -10.03 -3.08
N PHE A 3 3.18 -9.77 -3.72
CA PHE A 3 2.79 -8.39 -4.04
C PHE A 3 2.75 -7.56 -2.75
N THR A 4 3.45 -6.42 -2.69
CA THR A 4 3.66 -5.62 -1.46
C THR A 4 2.38 -5.36 -0.65
N THR A 5 1.26 -5.09 -1.32
CA THR A 5 -0.01 -4.80 -0.62
C THR A 5 -0.68 -6.04 -0.03
N SER A 6 -0.16 -7.26 -0.26
CA SER A 6 -0.63 -8.51 0.33
C SER A 6 -0.03 -8.81 1.70
N HIS A 7 1.21 -8.35 1.97
CA HIS A 7 1.89 -8.54 3.26
C HIS A 7 1.10 -8.08 4.48
N PRO A 8 0.35 -6.95 4.44
CA PRO A 8 -0.49 -6.54 5.56
C PRO A 8 -1.50 -7.60 6.05
N ALA A 9 -1.82 -8.62 5.26
CA ALA A 9 -2.75 -9.68 5.65
C ALA A 9 -2.34 -10.40 6.94
N ILE A 10 -1.04 -10.67 7.12
CA ILE A 10 -0.52 -11.42 8.28
C ILE A 10 -0.72 -10.66 9.60
N VAL A 11 -0.76 -9.32 9.54
CA VAL A 11 -0.85 -8.46 10.73
C VAL A 11 -2.27 -8.03 11.07
N LEU A 12 -3.26 -8.29 10.21
CA LEU A 12 -4.65 -7.92 10.49
C LEU A 12 -5.17 -8.49 11.83
N PRO A 13 -4.92 -9.78 12.18
CA PRO A 13 -5.39 -10.35 13.44
C PRO A 13 -4.82 -9.65 14.68
N LEU A 14 -3.60 -9.10 14.62
CA LEU A 14 -2.97 -8.39 15.74
C LEU A 14 -3.81 -7.19 16.20
N LYS A 15 -4.43 -6.47 15.27
CA LYS A 15 -5.32 -5.35 15.62
C LYS A 15 -6.57 -5.82 16.38
N LYS A 16 -7.05 -7.05 16.14
CA LYS A 16 -8.18 -7.62 16.90
C LYS A 16 -7.76 -8.03 18.31
N LEU A 17 -6.54 -8.54 18.48
CA LEU A 17 -6.01 -8.95 19.78
C LEU A 17 -5.65 -7.75 20.67
N PHE A 18 -5.09 -6.69 20.10
CA PHE A 18 -4.60 -5.53 20.84
C PHE A 18 -5.15 -4.20 20.30
N PRO A 19 -6.48 -3.98 20.33
CA PRO A 19 -7.13 -2.86 19.65
C PRO A 19 -6.71 -1.48 20.16
N LYS A 20 -6.28 -1.35 21.41
CA LYS A 20 -5.85 -0.07 22.02
C LYS A 20 -4.35 0.21 21.85
N TYR A 21 -3.54 -0.83 21.70
CA TYR A 21 -2.08 -0.73 21.75
C TYR A 21 -1.42 -0.78 20.37
N ILE A 22 -2.22 -0.99 19.32
CA ILE A 22 -1.72 -1.17 17.96
C ILE A 22 -2.46 -0.26 16.99
N SER A 23 -1.69 0.48 16.19
CA SER A 23 -2.16 1.22 15.03
C SER A 23 -2.28 0.28 13.84
N LEU A 24 -3.51 0.11 13.31
CA LEU A 24 -3.70 -0.69 12.09
C LEU A 24 -2.97 -0.07 10.90
N SER A 25 -3.03 1.26 10.76
CA SER A 25 -2.29 1.98 9.72
C SER A 25 -0.78 1.74 9.86
N GLY A 26 -0.26 1.78 11.09
CA GLY A 26 1.15 1.50 11.38
C GLY A 26 1.54 0.07 10.99
N LEU A 27 0.78 -0.93 11.42
CA LEU A 27 1.03 -2.33 11.05
C LEU A 27 1.06 -2.53 9.53
N MET A 28 0.03 -2.03 8.83
CA MET A 28 -0.09 -2.22 7.38
C MET A 28 1.03 -1.48 6.64
N ALA A 29 1.33 -0.23 7.02
CA ALA A 29 2.41 0.54 6.43
C ALA A 29 3.78 -0.09 6.70
N GLY A 30 4.00 -0.57 7.92
CA GLY A 30 5.19 -1.32 8.30
C GLY A 30 5.38 -2.57 7.47
N ALA A 31 4.32 -3.38 7.30
CA ALA A 31 4.37 -4.60 6.48
C ALA A 31 4.63 -4.34 4.99
N MET A 32 4.38 -3.12 4.51
CA MET A 32 4.70 -2.71 3.14
C MET A 32 6.06 -2.01 3.04
N SER A 33 6.57 -1.45 4.14
CA SER A 33 7.69 -0.52 4.14
C SER A 33 9.03 -1.03 3.56
N PRO A 34 9.42 -2.32 3.70
CA PRO A 34 10.66 -2.81 3.09
C PRO A 34 10.63 -2.72 1.56
N ASP A 35 9.47 -2.95 0.95
CA ASP A 35 9.27 -2.90 -0.49
C ASP A 35 9.07 -1.48 -1.05
N LEU A 36 8.73 -0.50 -0.21
CA LEU A 36 8.42 0.84 -0.69
C LEU A 36 9.61 1.50 -1.41
N ILE A 37 10.85 1.08 -1.10
CA ILE A 37 12.05 1.57 -1.79
C ILE A 37 12.05 1.18 -3.28
N TYR A 38 11.43 0.06 -3.65
CA TYR A 38 11.36 -0.38 -5.03
C TYR A 38 10.53 0.54 -5.92
N PHE A 39 9.56 1.25 -5.33
CA PHE A 39 8.78 2.28 -6.02
C PHE A 39 9.58 3.57 -6.26
N ILE A 40 10.71 3.74 -5.60
CA ILE A 40 11.60 4.90 -5.75
C ILE A 40 12.76 4.54 -6.68
N GLU A 41 13.43 3.42 -6.43
CA GLU A 41 14.64 3.02 -7.17
C GLU A 41 14.34 2.31 -8.50
N MET A 42 13.10 1.87 -8.73
CA MET A 42 12.69 1.02 -9.86
C MET A 42 13.65 -0.15 -10.05
N ASN A 43 14.05 -0.76 -8.94
CA ASN A 43 14.99 -1.87 -8.89
C ASN A 43 14.52 -2.87 -7.85
N THR A 44 14.33 -4.13 -8.26
CA THR A 44 13.87 -5.21 -7.37
C THR A 44 14.94 -6.26 -7.11
N VAL A 45 16.10 -6.15 -7.76
CA VAL A 45 17.17 -7.15 -7.70
C VAL A 45 17.98 -7.01 -6.42
N ASN A 46 18.22 -5.77 -5.98
CA ASN A 46 18.94 -5.53 -4.74
C ASN A 46 17.96 -5.24 -3.61
N ARG A 47 17.72 -6.25 -2.76
CA ARG A 47 17.03 -6.08 -1.46
C ARG A 47 17.66 -5.01 -0.58
N GLY A 48 18.98 -4.82 -0.72
CA GLY A 48 19.71 -3.66 -0.22
C GLY A 48 19.53 -3.41 1.27
N LEU A 49 19.71 -2.14 1.66
CA LEU A 49 19.62 -1.73 3.05
C LEU A 49 18.21 -1.98 3.62
N SER A 50 17.15 -1.78 2.83
CA SER A 50 15.75 -1.92 3.27
C SER A 50 15.41 -3.29 3.89
N HIS A 51 16.11 -4.34 3.50
CA HIS A 51 15.92 -5.71 3.99
C HIS A 51 17.05 -6.17 4.94
N SER A 52 17.74 -5.23 5.57
CA SER A 52 18.74 -5.48 6.59
C SER A 52 18.23 -5.10 7.98
N TRP A 53 18.82 -5.66 9.04
CA TRP A 53 18.47 -5.32 10.41
C TRP A 53 18.70 -3.83 10.74
N SER A 54 19.70 -3.19 10.13
CA SER A 54 19.91 -1.75 10.27
C SER A 54 18.85 -0.96 9.51
N GLY A 55 18.53 -1.36 8.28
CA GLY A 55 17.50 -0.72 7.46
C GLY A 55 16.08 -0.88 7.98
N LEU A 56 15.81 -1.88 8.84
CA LEU A 56 14.56 -1.96 9.58
C LEU A 56 14.28 -0.64 10.33
N PHE A 57 15.30 -0.09 10.99
CA PHE A 57 15.17 1.15 11.75
C PHE A 57 15.44 2.41 10.91
N THR A 58 16.43 2.37 10.01
CA THR A 58 16.84 3.57 9.26
C THR A 58 16.01 3.82 8.00
N ILE A 59 15.36 2.79 7.44
CA ILE A 59 14.56 2.88 6.21
C ILE A 59 13.10 2.52 6.48
N CYS A 60 12.82 1.32 6.98
CA CYS A 60 11.45 0.80 7.06
C CYS A 60 10.57 1.62 8.00
N VAL A 61 11.05 1.93 9.21
CA VAL A 61 10.29 2.74 10.18
C VAL A 61 9.99 4.16 9.66
N PRO A 62 10.99 4.96 9.22
CA PRO A 62 10.72 6.28 8.65
C PRO A 62 9.79 6.23 7.43
N LEU A 63 10.01 5.29 6.51
CA LEU A 63 9.24 5.18 5.28
C LEU A 63 7.81 4.71 5.55
N GLY A 64 7.61 3.79 6.49
CA GLY A 64 6.28 3.37 6.93
C GLY A 64 5.48 4.49 7.61
N ILE A 65 6.13 5.33 8.41
CA ILE A 65 5.51 6.52 9.01
C ILE A 65 5.14 7.52 7.91
N LEU A 66 6.06 7.83 7.00
CA LEU A 66 5.80 8.71 5.86
C LEU A 66 4.63 8.19 5.02
N PHE A 67 4.58 6.89 4.77
CA PHE A 67 3.48 6.24 4.05
C PHE A 67 2.15 6.38 4.79
N CYS A 68 2.12 6.30 6.14
CA CYS A 68 0.91 6.57 6.90
C CYS A 68 0.38 7.99 6.63
N PHE A 69 1.25 9.00 6.69
CA PHE A 69 0.86 10.38 6.39
C PHE A 69 0.36 10.53 4.96
N ALA A 70 1.11 10.02 3.98
CA ALA A 70 0.71 10.06 2.58
C ALA A 70 -0.64 9.37 2.36
N PHE A 71 -0.84 8.18 2.92
CA PHE A 71 -2.09 7.44 2.81
C PHE A 71 -3.26 8.23 3.41
N HIS A 72 -3.14 8.68 4.65
CA HIS A 72 -4.23 9.37 5.33
C HIS A 72 -4.56 10.74 4.74
N TRP A 73 -3.59 11.46 4.17
CA TRP A 73 -3.79 12.81 3.66
C TRP A 73 -4.08 12.89 2.16
N LEU A 74 -3.60 11.93 1.37
CA LEU A 74 -3.59 11.98 -0.09
C LEU A 74 -4.36 10.83 -0.76
N ILE A 75 -4.48 9.66 -0.14
CA ILE A 75 -4.99 8.46 -0.81
C ILE A 75 -6.34 8.00 -0.26
N LYS A 76 -6.44 7.87 1.07
CA LYS A 76 -7.52 7.16 1.80
C LYS A 76 -8.93 7.57 1.33
N LYS A 77 -9.23 8.87 1.35
CA LYS A 77 -10.59 9.36 1.08
C LYS A 77 -10.98 9.22 -0.40
N GLU A 78 -10.09 9.64 -1.30
CA GLU A 78 -10.32 9.53 -2.74
C GLU A 78 -10.50 8.07 -3.17
N LEU A 79 -9.64 7.17 -2.67
CA LEU A 79 -9.70 5.76 -2.99
C LEU A 79 -11.03 5.14 -2.52
N ILE A 80 -11.39 5.33 -1.25
CA ILE A 80 -12.60 4.72 -0.68
C ILE A 80 -13.87 5.23 -1.36
N TYR A 81 -13.96 6.53 -1.67
CA TYR A 81 -15.14 7.10 -2.33
C TYR A 81 -15.24 6.77 -3.83
N SER A 82 -14.16 6.28 -4.43
CA SER A 82 -14.17 5.73 -5.79
C SER A 82 -14.55 4.24 -5.84
N LEU A 83 -14.72 3.55 -4.71
CA LEU A 83 -15.17 2.15 -4.65
C LEU A 83 -16.66 2.00 -5.02
N PRO A 84 -17.14 0.78 -5.36
CA PRO A 84 -18.56 0.50 -5.56
C PRO A 84 -19.42 0.93 -4.37
N LEU A 85 -20.68 1.34 -4.62
CA LEU A 85 -21.55 1.98 -3.63
C LEU A 85 -21.60 1.27 -2.26
N LYS A 86 -21.78 -0.05 -2.27
CA LYS A 86 -21.85 -0.84 -1.03
C LYS A 86 -20.57 -0.70 -0.20
N MET A 87 -19.42 -0.76 -0.85
CA MET A 87 -18.11 -0.68 -0.20
C MET A 87 -17.77 0.75 0.22
N SER A 88 -18.00 1.74 -0.65
CA SER A 88 -17.75 3.15 -0.32
C SER A 88 -18.60 3.63 0.85
N ARG A 89 -19.85 3.15 0.95
CA ARG A 89 -20.74 3.42 2.09
C ARG A 89 -20.25 2.70 3.35
N HIS A 90 -19.96 1.41 3.26
CA HIS A 90 -19.46 0.61 4.39
C HIS A 90 -18.18 1.22 5.00
N LEU A 91 -17.24 1.65 4.16
CA LEU A 91 -15.96 2.24 4.57
C LEU A 91 -15.99 3.76 4.75
N SER A 92 -17.15 4.41 4.64
CA SER A 92 -17.27 5.88 4.72
C SER A 92 -16.76 6.43 6.06
N GLY A 93 -17.03 5.73 7.17
CA GLY A 93 -16.48 6.05 8.48
C GLY A 93 -14.95 6.05 8.50
N VAL A 94 -14.32 5.08 7.82
CA VAL A 94 -12.85 5.02 7.68
C VAL A 94 -12.35 6.17 6.80
N ALA A 95 -13.05 6.51 5.72
CA ALA A 95 -12.67 7.60 4.83
C ALA A 95 -12.64 8.94 5.56
N ASP A 96 -13.69 9.24 6.33
CA ASP A 96 -13.88 10.53 7.00
C ASP A 96 -13.28 10.61 8.41
N SER A 97 -12.90 9.47 9.02
CA SER A 97 -12.26 9.49 10.34
C SER A 97 -10.99 10.33 10.33
N LYS A 98 -10.89 11.29 11.25
CA LYS A 98 -9.65 12.04 11.48
C LYS A 98 -8.58 11.07 11.98
N TRP A 99 -7.42 11.10 11.32
CA TRP A 99 -6.24 10.39 11.76
C TRP A 99 -5.24 11.43 12.24
N SER A 100 -4.89 11.36 13.52
CA SER A 100 -4.00 12.31 14.19
C SER A 100 -3.14 11.59 15.21
N ILE A 101 -1.91 12.06 15.34
CA ILE A 101 -0.97 11.64 16.38
C ILE A 101 -0.89 12.84 17.32
N ALA A 102 -1.67 12.82 18.41
CA ALA A 102 -1.83 13.98 19.28
C ALA A 102 -0.90 13.90 20.50
N THR A 103 -0.56 12.69 20.93
CA THR A 103 0.24 12.44 22.12
C THR A 103 1.52 11.68 21.80
N ILE A 104 2.50 11.72 22.72
CA ILE A 104 3.70 10.89 22.65
C ILE A 104 3.32 9.40 22.64
N SER A 105 2.28 9.02 23.40
CA SER A 105 1.76 7.66 23.41
C SER A 105 1.27 7.23 22.02
N ASP A 106 0.57 8.09 21.29
CA ASP A 106 0.13 7.79 19.92
C ASP A 106 1.31 7.59 18.97
N ALA A 107 2.35 8.42 19.12
CA ALA A 107 3.57 8.32 18.32
C ALA A 107 4.31 7.00 18.59
N LEU A 108 4.45 6.62 19.87
CA LEU A 108 5.06 5.34 20.26
C LEU A 108 4.25 4.15 19.75
N VAL A 109 2.92 4.17 19.88
CA VAL A 109 2.04 3.13 19.34
C VAL A 109 2.21 3.02 17.83
N LEU A 110 2.30 4.14 17.11
CA LEU A 110 2.53 4.13 15.66
C LEU A 110 3.89 3.52 15.32
N ILE A 111 4.98 3.97 15.94
CA ILE A 111 6.34 3.49 15.69
C ILE A 111 6.43 1.98 15.95
N ILE A 112 5.94 1.52 17.11
CA ILE A 112 5.93 0.10 17.46
C ILE A 112 5.10 -0.70 16.45
N SER A 113 3.96 -0.17 16.02
CA SER A 113 3.12 -0.86 15.03
C SER A 113 3.81 -0.94 13.66
N VAL A 114 4.50 0.12 13.23
CA VAL A 114 5.30 0.10 11.98
C VAL A 114 6.43 -0.92 12.09
N LEU A 115 7.14 -0.95 13.21
CA LEU A 115 8.21 -1.90 13.46
C LEU A 115 7.69 -3.35 13.42
N LEU A 116 6.60 -3.64 14.12
CA LEU A 116 5.96 -4.97 14.11
C LEU A 116 5.47 -5.35 12.71
N GLY A 117 4.93 -4.38 11.95
CA GLY A 117 4.58 -4.56 10.54
C GLY A 117 5.80 -4.98 9.71
N ALA A 118 6.90 -4.24 9.79
CA ALA A 118 8.12 -4.54 9.02
C ALA A 118 8.74 -5.87 9.44
N LEU A 119 8.76 -6.21 10.73
CA LEU A 119 9.20 -7.52 11.20
C LEU A 119 8.33 -8.65 10.64
N SER A 120 7.02 -8.45 10.53
CA SER A 120 6.14 -9.45 9.91
C SER A 120 6.45 -9.66 8.41
N HIS A 121 6.88 -8.60 7.72
CA HIS A 121 7.33 -8.69 6.34
C HIS A 121 8.58 -9.54 6.24
N PHE A 122 9.60 -9.25 7.05
CA PHE A 122 10.86 -10.01 7.09
C PHE A 122 10.60 -11.49 7.42
N PHE A 123 9.74 -11.74 8.41
CA PHE A 123 9.33 -13.08 8.79
C PHE A 123 8.70 -13.81 7.60
N TRP A 124 7.74 -13.21 6.90
CA TRP A 124 7.08 -13.89 5.77
C TRP A 124 8.03 -14.10 4.59
N ASP A 125 8.85 -13.09 4.29
CA ASP A 125 9.83 -13.15 3.22
C ASP A 125 10.88 -14.24 3.41
N SER A 126 11.20 -14.58 4.66
CA SER A 126 12.13 -15.65 4.99
C SER A 126 11.69 -17.03 4.50
N PHE A 127 10.38 -17.24 4.23
CA PHE A 127 9.82 -18.48 3.69
C PHE A 127 9.67 -18.49 2.17
N THR A 128 9.70 -17.33 1.53
CA THR A 128 9.29 -17.19 0.12
C THR A 128 10.44 -16.79 -0.80
N HIS A 129 11.68 -16.77 -0.31
CA HIS A 129 12.83 -16.32 -1.08
C HIS A 129 14.00 -17.28 -0.95
N LEU A 130 14.78 -17.41 -2.03
CA LEU A 130 15.90 -18.34 -2.12
C LEU A 130 16.91 -18.17 -0.97
N THR A 131 17.22 -16.93 -0.61
CA THR A 131 18.14 -16.58 0.49
C THR A 131 17.43 -16.40 1.84
N GLY A 132 16.15 -16.76 1.93
CA GLY A 132 15.36 -16.67 3.15
C GLY A 132 15.88 -17.63 4.22
N GLU A 133 15.92 -17.15 5.46
CA GLU A 133 16.38 -17.94 6.61
C GLU A 133 15.54 -19.21 6.78
N MET A 134 14.21 -19.10 6.68
CA MET A 134 13.31 -20.25 6.84
C MET A 134 13.36 -21.21 5.65
N VAL A 135 13.64 -20.73 4.43
CA VAL A 135 13.94 -21.62 3.29
C VAL A 135 15.23 -22.42 3.52
N SER A 136 16.18 -21.88 4.27
CA SER A 136 17.40 -22.60 4.66
C SER A 136 17.16 -23.60 5.80
N VAL A 137 16.30 -23.25 6.76
CA VAL A 137 15.91 -24.12 7.89
C VAL A 137 14.97 -25.25 7.47
N PHE A 138 14.09 -25.01 6.49
CA PHE A 138 13.12 -25.99 5.97
C PHE A 138 13.44 -26.35 4.51
N PRO A 139 14.35 -27.31 4.25
CA PRO A 139 14.77 -27.68 2.89
C PRO A 139 13.63 -28.10 1.97
N VAL A 140 12.51 -28.58 2.51
CA VAL A 140 11.29 -28.91 1.75
C VAL A 140 10.80 -27.73 0.89
N LEU A 141 11.06 -26.50 1.31
CA LEU A 141 10.71 -25.28 0.57
C LEU A 141 11.53 -25.11 -0.72
N LYS A 142 12.69 -25.77 -0.82
CA LYS A 142 13.54 -25.82 -2.02
C LYS A 142 13.18 -26.99 -2.94
N ASN A 143 12.20 -27.82 -2.59
CA ASN A 143 11.78 -28.91 -3.46
C ASN A 143 11.07 -28.35 -4.69
N GLU A 144 11.34 -28.98 -5.82
CA GLU A 144 10.62 -28.75 -7.06
C GLU A 144 9.33 -29.57 -7.07
N ILE A 145 8.27 -28.94 -7.58
CA ILE A 145 7.00 -29.60 -7.87
C ILE A 145 6.63 -29.31 -9.32
N THR A 146 6.10 -30.32 -10.00
CA THR A 146 5.60 -30.15 -11.37
C THR A 146 4.13 -29.77 -11.33
N LEU A 147 3.79 -28.58 -11.83
CA LEU A 147 2.42 -28.09 -11.94
C LEU A 147 2.14 -27.73 -13.39
N LEU A 148 1.12 -28.34 -13.99
CA LEU A 148 0.71 -28.07 -15.39
C LEU A 148 1.88 -28.21 -16.40
N GLY A 149 2.83 -29.11 -16.14
CA GLY A 149 4.01 -29.34 -16.99
C GLY A 149 5.20 -28.42 -16.72
N PHE A 150 5.10 -27.47 -15.79
CA PHE A 150 6.19 -26.58 -15.40
C PHE A 150 6.78 -27.00 -14.04
N SER A 151 8.11 -27.02 -13.92
CA SER A 151 8.77 -27.20 -12.61
C SER A 151 8.84 -25.87 -11.87
N ILE A 152 8.34 -25.83 -10.64
CA ILE A 152 8.40 -24.65 -9.78
C ILE A 152 8.90 -25.03 -8.38
N LEU A 153 9.79 -24.21 -7.81
CA LEU A 153 10.26 -24.37 -6.44
C LEU A 153 9.13 -24.01 -5.47
N LEU A 154 8.99 -24.78 -4.39
CA LEU A 154 7.87 -24.61 -3.45
C LEU A 154 7.83 -23.21 -2.81
N TYR A 155 8.98 -22.61 -2.47
CA TYR A 155 9.02 -21.24 -1.94
C TYR A 155 8.50 -20.19 -2.96
N HIS A 156 8.72 -20.41 -4.27
CA HIS A 156 8.18 -19.54 -5.32
C HIS A 156 6.67 -19.73 -5.47
N LEU A 157 6.17 -20.97 -5.37
CA LEU A 157 4.73 -21.20 -5.34
C LEU A 157 4.08 -20.51 -4.12
N LEU A 158 4.67 -20.66 -2.93
CA LEU A 158 4.21 -19.99 -1.72
C LEU A 158 4.19 -18.47 -1.87
N GLN A 159 5.17 -17.89 -2.57
CA GLN A 159 5.20 -16.46 -2.87
C GLN A 159 3.95 -16.00 -3.66
N HIS A 160 3.58 -16.74 -4.70
CA HIS A 160 2.41 -16.44 -5.54
C HIS A 160 1.09 -16.69 -4.81
N LEU A 161 0.97 -17.82 -4.10
CA LEU A 161 -0.21 -18.12 -3.31
C LEU A 161 -0.42 -17.10 -2.18
N SER A 162 0.67 -16.69 -1.50
CA SER A 162 0.61 -15.66 -0.46
C SER A 162 0.09 -14.34 -0.99
N THR A 163 0.43 -13.98 -2.24
CA THR A 163 -0.12 -12.79 -2.89
C THR A 163 -1.64 -12.89 -3.02
N ILE A 164 -2.14 -14.01 -3.54
CA ILE A 164 -3.57 -14.22 -3.79
C ILE A 164 -4.33 -14.26 -2.45
N PHE A 165 -3.89 -15.12 -1.53
CA PHE A 165 -4.57 -15.29 -0.24
C PHE A 165 -4.44 -14.05 0.65
N GLY A 166 -3.31 -13.35 0.62
CA GLY A 166 -3.14 -12.09 1.34
C GLY A 166 -4.10 -11.01 0.86
N MET A 167 -4.21 -10.84 -0.47
CA MET A 167 -5.18 -9.91 -1.06
C MET A 167 -6.63 -10.26 -0.71
N VAL A 168 -7.00 -11.53 -0.86
CA VAL A 168 -8.33 -12.02 -0.49
C VAL A 168 -8.59 -11.79 1.01
N GLY A 169 -7.62 -12.08 1.87
CA GLY A 169 -7.71 -11.88 3.31
C GLY A 169 -7.94 -10.41 3.69
N ILE A 170 -7.25 -9.47 3.04
CA ILE A 170 -7.45 -8.03 3.23
C ILE A 170 -8.86 -7.61 2.78
N ILE A 171 -9.31 -8.07 1.61
CA ILE A 171 -10.66 -7.75 1.10
C ILE A 171 -11.73 -8.28 2.06
N VAL A 172 -11.63 -9.55 2.47
CA VAL A 172 -12.55 -10.20 3.41
C VAL A 172 -12.57 -9.43 4.74
N TRP A 173 -11.39 -9.09 5.28
CA TRP A 173 -11.28 -8.33 6.52
C TRP A 173 -12.02 -7.00 6.44
N PHE A 174 -11.76 -6.18 5.43
CA PHE A 174 -12.42 -4.87 5.31
C PHE A 174 -13.88 -4.94 4.84
N THR A 175 -14.34 -6.10 4.34
CA THR A 175 -15.74 -6.30 3.96
C THR A 175 -16.60 -6.73 5.16
N PHE A 176 -16.06 -7.56 6.04
CA PHE A 176 -16.83 -8.20 7.12
C PHE A 176 -16.52 -7.68 8.52
N LYS A 177 -15.55 -6.77 8.67
CA LYS A 177 -15.21 -6.23 9.98
C LYS A 177 -16.30 -5.30 10.52
N SER A 178 -16.94 -5.74 11.59
CA SER A 178 -18.02 -5.01 12.27
C SER A 178 -17.56 -3.79 13.08
N ASN A 179 -16.30 -3.77 13.52
CA ASN A 179 -15.77 -2.74 14.43
C ASN A 179 -15.02 -1.62 13.70
N LEU A 180 -15.41 -1.32 12.46
CA LEU A 180 -14.93 -0.13 11.76
C LEU A 180 -15.63 1.11 12.33
N PRO A 181 -15.04 2.32 12.15
CA PRO A 181 -15.75 3.55 12.48
C PRO A 181 -17.15 3.55 11.85
N PRO A 182 -18.18 4.05 12.56
CA PRO A 182 -19.54 4.08 12.06
C PRO A 182 -19.62 4.85 10.74
N GLN A 183 -20.60 4.49 9.90
CA GLN A 183 -20.80 5.15 8.61
C GLN A 183 -20.90 6.67 8.78
N SER A 184 -20.29 7.42 7.86
CA SER A 184 -20.29 8.88 7.91
C SER A 184 -21.70 9.41 7.72
N THR A 185 -22.16 10.27 8.63
CA THR A 185 -23.44 10.98 8.51
C THR A 185 -23.44 11.95 7.33
N GLU A 186 -22.26 12.41 6.91
CA GLU A 186 -22.03 13.30 5.77
C GLU A 186 -21.65 12.52 4.50
N PHE A 187 -21.90 11.21 4.44
CA PHE A 187 -21.54 10.41 3.28
C PHE A 187 -22.26 10.91 2.01
N GLN A 188 -21.51 11.58 1.15
CA GLN A 188 -21.93 11.95 -0.19
C GLN A 188 -21.29 11.00 -1.19
N ASN A 189 -22.11 10.11 -1.75
CA ASN A 189 -21.64 9.16 -2.74
C ASN A 189 -21.27 9.88 -4.04
N ARG A 190 -20.11 9.54 -4.61
CA ARG A 190 -19.75 9.94 -5.98
C ARG A 190 -20.73 9.35 -6.99
N SER A 191 -21.00 10.11 -8.05
CA SER A 191 -21.79 9.59 -9.17
C SER A 191 -21.10 8.37 -9.80
N ILE A 192 -21.87 7.49 -10.44
CA ILE A 192 -21.29 6.33 -11.15
C ILE A 192 -20.32 6.80 -12.23
N GLN A 193 -20.64 7.90 -12.91
CA GLN A 193 -19.79 8.52 -13.93
C GLN A 193 -18.43 8.95 -13.35
N ASP A 194 -18.41 9.63 -12.20
CA ASP A 194 -17.15 10.04 -11.54
C ASP A 194 -16.29 8.85 -11.16
N LYS A 195 -16.91 7.76 -10.68
CA LYS A 195 -16.19 6.52 -10.34
C LYS A 195 -15.58 5.88 -11.57
N ILE A 196 -16.34 5.76 -12.67
CA ILE A 196 -15.83 5.24 -13.93
C ILE A 196 -14.69 6.11 -14.45
N ILE A 197 -14.85 7.43 -14.45
CA ILE A 197 -13.82 8.38 -14.87
C ILE A 197 -12.55 8.22 -14.02
N PHE A 198 -12.69 8.08 -12.71
CA PHE A 198 -11.56 7.83 -11.82
C PHE A 198 -10.80 6.56 -12.21
N TRP A 199 -11.48 5.42 -12.32
CA TRP A 199 -10.83 4.14 -12.63
C TRP A 199 -10.24 4.09 -14.03
N VAL A 200 -10.93 4.63 -15.04
CA VAL A 200 -10.40 4.73 -16.41
C VAL A 200 -9.15 5.60 -16.45
N LYS A 201 -9.18 6.79 -15.82
CA LYS A 201 -7.99 7.66 -15.72
C LYS A 201 -6.86 6.97 -14.99
N SER A 202 -7.15 6.27 -13.89
CA SER A 202 -6.18 5.47 -13.14
C SER A 202 -5.51 4.43 -14.00
N ILE A 203 -6.27 3.63 -14.77
CA ILE A 203 -5.71 2.60 -15.65
C ILE A 203 -4.85 3.24 -16.74
N VAL A 204 -5.35 4.25 -17.44
CA VAL A 204 -4.64 4.90 -18.55
C VAL A 204 -3.34 5.54 -18.05
N ILE A 205 -3.40 6.33 -16.98
CA ILE A 205 -2.22 7.03 -16.44
C ILE A 205 -1.20 6.04 -15.87
N SER A 206 -1.65 4.99 -15.18
CA SER A 206 -0.76 3.94 -14.68
C SER A 206 -0.04 3.24 -15.82
N PHE A 207 -0.75 2.91 -16.91
CA PHE A 207 -0.16 2.28 -18.08
C PHE A 207 0.83 3.19 -18.80
N VAL A 208 0.46 4.45 -19.06
CA VAL A 208 1.33 5.43 -19.72
C VAL A 208 2.58 5.70 -18.89
N PHE A 209 2.43 5.87 -17.57
CA PHE A 209 3.55 6.08 -16.67
C PHE A 209 4.46 4.84 -16.61
N ALA A 210 3.89 3.63 -16.52
CA ALA A 210 4.65 2.38 -16.57
C ALA A 210 5.44 2.23 -17.88
N PHE A 211 4.80 2.52 -19.01
CA PHE A 211 5.44 2.48 -20.32
C PHE A 211 6.60 3.50 -20.40
N LEU A 212 6.38 4.74 -19.95
CA LEU A 212 7.43 5.77 -19.94
C LEU A 212 8.61 5.34 -19.07
N ILE A 213 8.36 4.91 -17.83
CA ILE A 213 9.40 4.48 -16.90
C ILE A 213 10.16 3.27 -17.45
N LEU A 214 9.48 2.31 -18.05
CA LEU A 214 10.15 1.15 -18.66
C LEU A 214 11.07 1.56 -19.82
N ASN A 215 10.65 2.49 -20.67
CA ASN A 215 11.50 2.99 -21.76
C ASN A 215 12.70 3.78 -21.23
N LEU A 216 12.49 4.65 -20.24
CA LEU A 216 13.60 5.36 -19.57
C LEU A 216 14.56 4.37 -18.91
N TYR A 217 14.03 3.33 -18.25
CA TYR A 217 14.84 2.29 -17.63
C TYR A 217 15.70 1.56 -18.66
N ARG A 218 15.11 1.11 -19.78
CA ARG A 218 15.85 0.46 -20.87
C ARG A 218 16.97 1.34 -21.43
N TYR A 219 16.71 2.64 -21.52
CA TYR A 219 17.67 3.60 -22.08
C TYR A 219 18.83 3.90 -21.11
N TYR A 220 18.53 4.22 -19.85
CA TYR A 220 19.54 4.66 -18.87
C TYR A 220 20.19 3.51 -18.10
N PHE A 221 19.55 2.34 -18.04
CA PHE A 221 20.01 1.18 -17.27
C PHE A 221 19.94 -0.12 -18.09
N PRO A 222 20.54 -0.19 -19.29
CA PRO A 222 20.46 -1.35 -20.18
C PRO A 222 21.03 -2.63 -19.55
N ASP A 223 21.99 -2.48 -18.62
CA ASP A 223 22.70 -3.61 -17.99
C ASP A 223 22.06 -4.08 -16.68
N ARG A 224 21.00 -3.43 -16.19
CA ARG A 224 20.37 -3.85 -14.93
C ARG A 224 19.52 -5.12 -15.14
N VAL A 225 19.67 -6.06 -14.21
CA VAL A 225 19.06 -7.40 -14.26
C VAL A 225 17.59 -7.44 -13.81
N SER A 226 16.96 -6.29 -13.50
CA SER A 226 15.58 -6.34 -13.01
C SER A 226 14.63 -6.75 -14.12
N SER A 227 13.66 -7.61 -13.79
CA SER A 227 12.66 -8.03 -14.76
C SER A 227 11.86 -6.82 -15.26
N GLU A 228 11.76 -6.67 -16.58
CA GLU A 228 10.95 -5.62 -17.22
C GLU A 228 9.50 -5.65 -16.73
N THR A 229 8.95 -6.84 -16.49
CA THR A 229 7.59 -7.01 -15.97
C THR A 229 7.45 -6.48 -14.53
N ALA A 230 8.48 -6.67 -13.70
CA ALA A 230 8.50 -6.14 -12.34
C ALA A 230 8.57 -4.60 -12.35
N ILE A 231 9.39 -4.01 -13.22
CA ILE A 231 9.49 -2.55 -13.36
C ILE A 231 8.18 -1.97 -13.87
N PHE A 232 7.62 -2.56 -14.93
CA PHE A 232 6.34 -2.13 -15.48
C PHE A 232 5.23 -2.21 -14.42
N GLY A 233 5.18 -3.30 -13.66
CA GLY A 233 4.23 -3.47 -12.57
C GLY A 233 4.39 -2.41 -11.47
N LEU A 234 5.62 -2.21 -10.95
CA LEU A 234 5.91 -1.21 -9.92
C LEU A 234 5.57 0.20 -10.38
N ALA A 235 6.00 0.57 -11.58
CA ALA A 235 5.71 1.87 -12.16
C ALA A 235 4.21 2.07 -12.37
N GLY A 236 3.47 1.04 -12.81
CA GLY A 236 2.02 1.09 -12.93
C GLY A 236 1.34 1.42 -11.60
N TRP A 237 1.73 0.73 -10.53
CA TRP A 237 1.22 1.02 -9.18
C TRP A 237 1.64 2.40 -8.67
N ALA A 238 2.88 2.83 -8.93
CA ALA A 238 3.32 4.19 -8.60
C ALA A 238 2.45 5.23 -9.31
N GLY A 239 2.18 5.06 -10.61
CA GLY A 239 1.31 5.91 -11.40
C GLY A 239 -0.12 6.00 -10.83
N PHE A 240 -0.67 4.87 -10.39
CA PHE A 240 -1.97 4.82 -9.70
C PHE A 240 -2.00 5.67 -8.43
N PHE A 241 -0.99 5.52 -7.56
CA PHE A 241 -0.92 6.28 -6.32
C PHE A 241 -0.66 7.77 -6.56
N TYR A 242 0.19 8.12 -7.53
CA TYR A 242 0.45 9.51 -7.90
C TYR A 242 -0.80 10.21 -8.43
N LEU A 243 -1.58 9.56 -9.30
CA LEU A 243 -2.85 10.13 -9.77
C LEU A 243 -3.82 10.37 -8.61
N THR A 244 -3.95 9.38 -7.72
CA THR A 244 -4.87 9.47 -6.58
C THR A 244 -4.48 10.64 -5.67
N ALA A 245 -3.18 10.77 -5.37
CA ALA A 245 -2.66 11.88 -4.59
C ALA A 245 -2.86 13.25 -5.27
N LEU A 246 -2.55 13.35 -6.56
CA LEU A 246 -2.75 14.58 -7.35
C LEU A 246 -4.22 14.99 -7.38
N THR A 247 -5.14 14.04 -7.53
CA THR A 247 -6.58 14.29 -7.51
C THR A 247 -6.99 14.91 -6.17
N THR A 248 -6.51 14.37 -5.04
CA THR A 248 -6.73 14.96 -3.72
C THR A 248 -6.21 16.39 -3.63
N ILE A 249 -4.97 16.63 -4.08
CA ILE A 249 -4.33 17.96 -4.02
C ILE A 249 -5.12 18.98 -4.83
N ILE A 250 -5.49 18.65 -6.07
CA ILE A 250 -6.29 19.52 -6.95
C ILE A 250 -7.64 19.83 -6.32
N ASN A 251 -8.32 18.83 -5.74
CA ASN A 251 -9.61 19.02 -5.08
C ASN A 251 -9.50 19.96 -3.87
N LYS A 252 -8.45 19.79 -3.04
CA LYS A 252 -8.18 20.69 -1.91
C LYS A 252 -7.90 22.11 -2.38
N LEU A 253 -7.05 22.29 -3.39
CA LEU A 253 -6.73 23.62 -3.96
C LEU A 253 -7.98 24.34 -4.49
N LYS A 254 -8.83 23.64 -5.25
CA LYS A 254 -10.10 24.20 -5.74
C LYS A 254 -11.02 24.64 -4.59
N PHE A 255 -11.09 23.85 -3.52
CA PHE A 255 -11.87 24.20 -2.34
C PHE A 255 -11.33 25.47 -1.65
N PHE A 256 -10.01 25.58 -1.48
CA PHE A 256 -9.38 26.77 -0.89
C PHE A 256 -9.62 28.02 -1.74
N LEU A 257 -9.44 27.95 -3.06
CA LEU A 257 -9.69 29.08 -3.97
C LEU A 257 -11.15 29.54 -3.93
N LYS A 258 -12.11 28.59 -3.93
CA LYS A 258 -13.54 28.92 -3.82
C LYS A 258 -13.89 29.58 -2.49
N LYS A 259 -13.26 29.16 -1.39
CA LYS A 259 -13.45 29.77 -0.07
C LYS A 259 -12.88 31.19 -0.03
N SER A 260 -11.69 31.40 -0.60
CA SER A 260 -11.05 32.72 -0.68
C SER A 260 -11.92 33.72 -1.46
N ASN A 261 -12.44 33.33 -2.62
CA ASN A 261 -13.28 34.21 -3.44
C ASN A 261 -14.62 34.58 -2.75
N LYS A 262 -15.15 33.69 -1.90
CA LYS A 262 -16.36 34.01 -1.10
C LYS A 262 -16.09 35.04 -0.01
N ILE A 263 -14.91 35.04 0.60
CA ILE A 263 -14.53 36.00 1.65
C ILE A 263 -14.33 37.39 1.04
N VAL A 264 -13.64 37.47 -0.11
CA VAL A 264 -13.45 38.74 -0.82
C VAL A 264 -14.80 39.30 -1.32
N GLY A 265 -15.68 38.46 -1.87
CA GLY A 265 -17.00 38.91 -2.35
C GLY A 265 -17.98 39.37 -1.26
N SER A 266 -17.74 39.03 0.02
CA SER A 266 -18.56 39.50 1.16
C SER A 266 -18.04 40.78 1.81
N GLU A 267 -16.83 41.24 1.50
CA GLU A 267 -16.30 42.53 2.00
C GLU A 267 -16.68 43.72 1.10
N TYR A 268 -17.25 43.46 -0.08
CA TYR A 268 -17.68 44.47 -1.06
C TYR A 268 -19.21 44.57 -1.24
N ASN A 269 -19.99 43.93 -0.37
CA ASN A 269 -21.45 44.08 -0.29
C ASN A 269 -21.84 44.47 1.14
#